data_AF-A0A660S7Z3-F1
#
_entry.id   AF-A0A660S7Z3-F1
#
_cell.length_a   1.000
_cell.length_b   1.000
_cell.length_c   1.000
_cell.angle_alpha   90.00
_cell.angle_beta   90.00
_cell.angle_gamma   90.00
#
_symmetry.space_group_name_H-M   'P 1'
#
loop_
_entity.id
_entity.type
_entity.pdbx_description
1 polymer ?
#
loop_
_entity_poly.entity_id
_entity_poly.type
_entity_poly.pdbx_seq_one_letter_code
_entity_poly.pdbx_strand_id
1 'polypeptide(L)'
;MVNLFDSYDILNYMSKYGYGALMGILKNWDYINPFISHSNSALKRLKPGYEAPVSIVASLGHSPEEPSRNRTVLVGLVKGNSPKATRFEIRAANPHTNTYMATSAILIGMLDGIKYAQNKDRNALHKEITKKYGKESDYLEKNREYVTNKNIFKDYSKHEREKLFGKSPVTVWDVIKTIRKSDIPIYKDSPLSNKIIDSFYTSALNKWLIEIREKEMPMIRKEIGTFIRYENSENSFDEANWHKVDALIKEVSKSSENRESMISSLEKLLNTQKFDSISKIYSHIEDKMNELRKAYKNYLKNVINNT
;
A
#
# COMPACT_ATOMS: atom_id res chain seq x y z
N MET A 1 31.13 3.47 18.61
CA MET A 1 29.75 3.07 18.26
C MET A 1 29.81 2.28 16.95
N VAL A 2 29.35 1.02 16.98
CA VAL A 2 29.36 0.09 15.85
C VAL A 2 27.99 0.12 15.17
N ASN A 3 27.93 0.18 13.85
CA ASN A 3 26.69 0.04 13.08
C ASN A 3 26.45 -1.44 12.77
N LEU A 4 25.40 -2.02 13.34
CA LEU A 4 25.10 -3.44 13.17
C LEU A 4 24.66 -3.81 11.76
N PHE A 5 24.22 -2.87 10.91
CA PHE A 5 23.80 -3.17 9.54
C PHE A 5 24.94 -3.08 8.54
N ASP A 6 26.02 -2.39 8.85
CA ASP A 6 27.15 -2.25 7.94
C ASP A 6 28.00 -3.52 7.89
N SER A 7 28.43 -3.91 6.70
CA SER A 7 29.32 -5.06 6.51
C SER A 7 30.77 -4.79 6.91
N TYR A 8 31.17 -3.51 7.02
CA TYR A 8 32.54 -3.01 7.11
C TYR A 8 33.44 -3.48 5.95
N ASP A 9 32.80 -3.90 4.87
CA ASP A 9 33.42 -4.38 3.64
C ASP A 9 32.55 -3.91 2.48
N ILE A 10 33.13 -3.11 1.59
CA ILE A 10 32.42 -2.44 0.50
C ILE A 10 31.88 -3.45 -0.54
N LEU A 11 32.51 -4.62 -0.65
CA LEU A 11 32.09 -5.71 -1.54
C LEU A 11 30.83 -6.42 -1.06
N ASN A 12 30.26 -5.97 0.06
CA ASN A 12 29.06 -6.53 0.66
C ASN A 12 27.97 -5.47 0.84
N TYR A 13 26.71 -5.85 0.58
CA TYR A 13 25.58 -4.93 0.75
C TYR A 13 25.40 -4.53 2.21
N MET A 14 25.44 -5.50 3.12
CA MET A 14 25.18 -5.31 4.54
C MET A 14 25.73 -6.48 5.37
N SER A 15 25.72 -6.33 6.69
CA SER A 15 26.06 -7.40 7.63
C SER A 15 25.01 -8.53 7.63
N LYS A 16 25.30 -9.65 8.31
CA LYS A 16 24.30 -10.70 8.54
C LYS A 16 23.07 -10.21 9.30
N TYR A 17 23.26 -9.28 10.24
CA TYR A 17 22.16 -8.67 11.00
C TYR A 17 21.35 -7.72 10.13
N GLY A 18 22.00 -7.02 9.19
CA GLY A 18 21.31 -6.23 8.16
C GLY A 18 20.39 -7.10 7.31
N TYR A 19 20.89 -8.23 6.80
CA TYR A 19 20.07 -9.15 6.02
C TYR A 19 18.89 -9.70 6.82
N GLY A 20 19.15 -10.19 8.04
CA GLY A 20 18.10 -10.68 8.93
C GLY A 20 17.04 -9.61 9.21
N ALA A 21 17.46 -8.38 9.52
CA ALA A 21 16.55 -7.28 9.76
C ALA A 21 15.67 -6.97 8.54
N LEU A 22 16.26 -6.86 7.35
CA LEU A 22 15.52 -6.58 6.12
C LEU A 22 14.54 -7.71 5.77
N MET A 23 15.00 -8.96 5.81
CA MET A 23 14.16 -10.14 5.58
C MET A 23 12.99 -10.19 6.57
N GLY A 24 13.26 -9.89 7.84
CA GLY A 24 12.26 -9.84 8.90
C GLY A 24 11.20 -8.76 8.68
N ILE A 25 11.59 -7.55 8.27
CA ILE A 25 10.64 -6.48 7.91
C ILE A 25 9.75 -6.92 6.75
N LEU A 26 10.33 -7.46 5.68
CA LEU A 26 9.58 -7.78 4.46
C LEU A 26 8.64 -8.97 4.65
N LYS A 27 9.09 -10.04 5.32
CA LYS A 27 8.25 -11.21 5.62
C LYS A 27 7.07 -10.83 6.51
N ASN A 28 7.31 -9.98 7.50
CA ASN A 28 6.31 -9.62 8.50
C ASN A 28 5.53 -8.34 8.17
N TRP A 29 5.70 -7.79 6.96
CA TRP A 29 5.15 -6.48 6.62
C TRP A 29 3.64 -6.40 6.78
N ASP A 30 2.90 -7.47 6.47
CA ASP A 30 1.44 -7.48 6.61
C ASP A 30 0.97 -7.27 8.07
N TYR A 31 1.81 -7.62 9.05
CA TYR A 31 1.54 -7.38 10.48
C TYR A 31 2.08 -6.02 10.94
N ILE A 32 3.15 -5.53 10.32
CA ILE A 32 3.75 -4.22 10.62
C ILE A 32 2.92 -3.06 10.04
N ASN A 33 2.43 -3.21 8.81
CA ASN A 33 1.77 -2.17 8.02
C ASN A 33 0.53 -1.54 8.69
N PRO A 34 -0.30 -2.27 9.47
CA PRO A 34 -1.40 -1.66 10.22
C PRO A 34 -0.99 -0.52 11.13
N PHE A 35 0.23 -0.53 11.68
CA PHE A 35 0.73 0.56 12.53
C PHE A 35 1.31 1.73 11.73
N ILE A 36 1.34 1.63 10.40
CA ILE A 36 1.97 2.58 9.48
C ILE A 36 0.92 3.20 8.55
N SER A 37 0.17 2.38 7.81
CA SER A 37 -0.68 2.81 6.69
C SER A 37 -2.17 2.54 6.97
N HIS A 38 -2.72 3.22 7.99
CA HIS A 38 -4.09 3.00 8.48
C HIS A 38 -5.04 4.19 8.26
N SER A 39 -4.85 4.95 7.18
CA SER A 39 -5.76 6.02 6.75
C SER A 39 -5.98 6.00 5.24
N ASN A 40 -7.10 6.55 4.76
CA ASN A 40 -7.39 6.62 3.33
C ASN A 40 -6.33 7.45 2.59
N SER A 41 -5.84 8.52 3.22
CA SER A 41 -4.76 9.36 2.68
C SER A 41 -3.45 8.60 2.48
N ALA A 42 -3.09 7.70 3.41
CA ALA A 42 -1.90 6.86 3.28
C ALA A 42 -1.99 5.97 2.05
N LEU A 43 -3.13 5.29 1.86
CA LEU A 43 -3.31 4.35 0.75
C LEU A 43 -3.46 5.04 -0.60
N LYS A 44 -4.10 6.22 -0.67
CA LYS A 44 -4.16 7.02 -1.91
C LYS A 44 -2.77 7.43 -2.41
N ARG A 45 -1.81 7.65 -1.50
CA ARG A 45 -0.42 7.91 -1.85
C ARG A 45 0.30 6.64 -2.35
N LEU A 46 -0.13 5.47 -1.88
CA LEU A 46 0.38 4.16 -2.28
C LEU A 46 -0.37 3.62 -3.53
N LYS A 47 -0.68 4.48 -4.51
CA LYS A 47 -1.29 4.08 -5.79
C LYS A 47 -0.26 4.26 -6.93
N PRO A 48 -0.29 3.41 -7.99
CA PRO A 48 0.58 3.59 -9.15
C PRO A 48 0.45 5.00 -9.75
N GLY A 49 1.58 5.67 -9.97
CA GLY A 49 1.61 7.07 -10.43
C GLY A 49 1.80 8.10 -9.30
N TYR A 50 1.68 7.69 -8.03
CA TYR A 50 2.14 8.43 -6.87
C TYR A 50 3.39 7.74 -6.32
N GLU A 51 4.41 8.52 -5.96
CA GLU A 51 5.79 8.04 -5.72
C GLU A 51 5.98 7.06 -4.55
N ALA A 52 4.92 6.67 -3.82
CA ALA A 52 5.03 5.82 -2.64
C ALA A 52 4.79 4.32 -2.95
N PRO A 53 5.64 3.42 -2.42
CA PRO A 53 5.71 2.03 -2.83
C PRO A 53 4.62 1.14 -2.24
N VAL A 54 3.92 0.41 -3.12
CA VAL A 54 2.79 -0.45 -2.73
C VAL A 54 3.16 -1.93 -2.58
N SER A 55 4.30 -2.33 -3.16
CA SER A 55 4.76 -3.71 -3.19
C SER A 55 5.78 -3.95 -2.08
N ILE A 56 5.66 -5.10 -1.41
CA ILE A 56 6.51 -5.50 -0.28
C ILE A 56 7.82 -6.05 -0.84
N VAL A 57 8.67 -5.15 -1.28
CA VAL A 57 9.92 -5.44 -1.96
C VAL A 57 10.97 -4.40 -1.54
N ALA A 58 12.22 -4.81 -1.51
CA ALA A 58 13.35 -3.95 -1.23
C ALA A 58 14.23 -3.72 -2.47
N SER A 59 15.14 -2.76 -2.37
CA SER A 59 16.17 -2.53 -3.38
C SER A 59 17.51 -2.39 -2.69
N LEU A 60 18.46 -3.24 -3.09
CA LEU A 60 19.80 -3.30 -2.51
C LEU A 60 20.81 -2.41 -3.25
N GLY A 61 20.54 -2.07 -4.51
CA GLY A 61 21.54 -1.51 -5.43
C GLY A 61 21.94 -2.55 -6.48
N HIS A 62 22.45 -2.10 -7.63
CA HIS A 62 22.88 -3.01 -8.71
C HIS A 62 24.12 -3.81 -8.32
N SER A 63 24.98 -3.21 -7.50
CA SER A 63 26.12 -3.86 -6.86
C SER A 63 26.27 -3.34 -5.42
N PRO A 64 27.04 -4.02 -4.56
CA PRO A 64 27.35 -3.54 -3.21
C PRO A 64 27.94 -2.13 -3.14
N GLU A 65 28.71 -1.74 -4.15
CA GLU A 65 29.39 -0.45 -4.27
C GLU A 65 28.41 0.66 -4.70
N GLU A 66 27.34 0.29 -5.42
CA GLU A 66 26.35 1.22 -5.93
C GLU A 66 25.13 1.33 -5.01
N PRO A 67 24.89 2.47 -4.36
CA PRO A 67 23.73 2.64 -3.50
C PRO A 67 22.44 2.54 -4.31
N SER A 68 21.43 1.93 -3.69
CA SER A 68 20.09 1.83 -4.26
C SER A 68 19.52 3.22 -4.59
N ARG A 69 19.19 3.44 -5.87
CA ARG A 69 18.46 4.64 -6.33
C ARG A 69 16.98 4.37 -6.59
N ASN A 70 16.54 3.12 -6.44
CA ASN A 70 15.15 2.73 -6.67
C ASN A 70 14.27 3.24 -5.53
N ARG A 71 13.49 4.29 -5.79
CA ARG A 71 12.54 4.89 -4.85
C ARG A 71 11.15 4.24 -4.87
N THR A 72 10.93 3.32 -5.82
CA THR A 72 9.61 2.72 -6.05
C THR A 72 9.35 1.48 -5.19
N VAL A 73 10.31 1.06 -4.38
CA VAL A 73 10.24 -0.12 -3.48
C VAL A 73 9.96 0.28 -2.04
N LEU A 74 9.37 -0.63 -1.26
CA LEU A 74 8.98 -0.40 0.13
C LEU A 74 10.17 -0.03 1.03
N VAL A 75 11.27 -0.79 0.91
CA VAL A 75 12.47 -0.59 1.71
C VAL A 75 13.69 -0.34 0.81
N GLY A 76 14.33 0.82 0.98
CA GLY A 76 15.61 1.10 0.35
C GLY A 76 16.78 0.77 1.29
N LEU A 77 17.78 0.03 0.81
CA LEU A 77 19.09 0.03 1.47
C LEU A 77 19.79 1.34 1.13
N VAL A 78 20.12 2.13 2.16
CA VAL A 78 20.91 3.35 2.01
C VAL A 78 22.30 3.08 2.52
N LYS A 79 23.30 3.25 1.64
CA LYS A 79 24.74 3.23 1.98
C LYS A 79 25.32 4.62 1.69
N GLY A 80 26.44 4.94 2.34
CA GLY A 80 27.20 6.16 2.09
C GLY A 80 28.68 5.94 2.32
N ASN A 81 29.48 7.01 2.27
CA ASN A 81 30.95 6.93 2.41
C ASN A 81 31.42 6.55 3.83
N SER A 82 30.51 6.42 4.80
CA SER A 82 30.81 6.03 6.16
C SER A 82 30.00 4.80 6.57
N PRO A 83 30.60 3.83 7.28
CA PRO A 83 29.87 2.71 7.86
C PRO A 83 28.68 3.13 8.74
N LYS A 84 28.72 4.33 9.33
CA LYS A 84 27.62 4.88 10.14
C LYS A 84 26.37 5.24 9.33
N ALA A 85 26.50 5.39 8.01
CA ALA A 85 25.40 5.80 7.14
C ALA A 85 24.48 4.64 6.75
N THR A 86 24.96 3.39 6.84
CA THR A 86 24.24 2.20 6.38
C THR A 86 22.96 1.98 7.18
N ARG A 87 21.81 2.06 6.51
CA ARG A 87 20.47 1.97 7.13
C ARG A 87 19.40 1.54 6.14
N PHE A 88 18.23 1.21 6.67
CA PHE A 88 17.02 0.94 5.89
C PHE A 88 16.08 2.14 5.90
N GLU A 89 15.57 2.51 4.74
CA GLU A 89 14.55 3.54 4.56
C GLU A 89 13.22 2.88 4.24
N ILE A 90 12.28 2.88 5.20
CA ILE A 90 10.90 2.41 5.01
C ILE A 90 10.04 3.58 4.52
N ARG A 91 9.44 3.44 3.35
CA ARG A 91 8.79 4.55 2.63
C ARG A 91 7.27 4.61 2.76
N ALA A 92 6.67 3.69 3.52
CA ALA A 92 5.22 3.66 3.72
C ALA A 92 4.71 4.68 4.75
N ALA A 93 5.58 5.18 5.65
CA ALA A 93 5.19 6.10 6.71
C ALA A 93 4.57 7.40 6.19
N ASN A 94 3.60 7.94 6.90
CA ASN A 94 2.84 9.13 6.52
C ASN A 94 2.55 10.01 7.74
N PRO A 95 2.03 11.24 7.58
CA PRO A 95 1.79 12.15 8.71
C PRO A 95 0.85 11.61 9.81
N HIS A 96 0.07 10.56 9.54
CA HIS A 96 -0.77 9.91 10.56
C HIS A 96 -0.11 8.68 11.21
N THR A 97 1.10 8.30 10.79
CA THR A 97 1.84 7.18 11.39
C THR A 97 2.30 7.57 12.80
N ASN A 98 1.88 6.83 13.82
CA ASN A 98 2.44 6.96 15.16
C ASN A 98 3.85 6.35 15.17
N THR A 99 4.86 7.20 15.33
CA THR A 99 6.27 6.77 15.30
C THR A 99 6.58 5.68 16.32
N TYR A 100 6.05 5.75 17.55
CA TYR A 100 6.34 4.76 18.60
C TYR A 100 5.77 3.37 18.25
N MET A 101 4.53 3.32 17.75
CA MET A 101 3.91 2.06 17.35
C MET A 101 4.61 1.47 16.11
N ALA A 102 4.89 2.32 15.13
CA ALA A 102 5.57 1.91 13.91
C ALA A 102 6.97 1.38 14.18
N THR A 103 7.80 2.12 14.94
CA THR A 103 9.17 1.68 15.25
C THR A 103 9.18 0.42 16.09
N SER A 104 8.24 0.26 17.03
CA SER A 104 8.10 -0.97 17.83
C SER A 104 7.77 -2.17 16.94
N ALA A 105 6.78 -2.05 16.06
CA ALA A 105 6.38 -3.12 15.15
C ALA A 105 7.51 -3.47 14.15
N ILE A 106 8.18 -2.46 13.60
CA ILE A 106 9.34 -2.64 12.70
C ILE A 106 10.46 -3.37 13.43
N LEU A 107 10.81 -2.94 14.65
CA LEU A 107 11.87 -3.55 15.45
C LEU A 107 11.55 -5.02 15.76
N ILE A 108 10.32 -5.31 16.16
CA ILE A 108 9.86 -6.68 16.41
C ILE A 108 10.03 -7.55 15.15
N GLY A 109 9.60 -7.06 13.99
CA GLY A 109 9.80 -7.75 12.71
C GLY A 109 11.27 -7.96 12.35
N MET A 110 12.13 -6.95 12.60
CA MET A 110 13.57 -7.07 12.40
C MET A 110 14.19 -8.13 13.30
N LEU A 111 13.79 -8.17 14.58
CA LEU A 111 14.31 -9.14 15.55
C LEU A 111 13.97 -10.57 15.16
N ASP A 112 12.78 -10.82 14.61
CA ASP A 112 12.38 -12.13 14.08
C ASP A 112 13.37 -12.62 12.99
N GLY A 113 13.65 -11.78 12.00
CA GLY A 113 14.59 -12.14 10.93
C GLY A 113 16.06 -12.15 11.39
N ILE A 114 16.45 -11.31 12.34
CA ILE A 114 17.78 -11.35 12.96
C ILE A 114 18.00 -12.68 13.67
N LYS A 115 17.02 -13.18 14.44
CA LYS A 115 17.11 -14.49 15.11
C LYS A 115 17.37 -15.61 14.11
N TYR A 116 16.65 -15.60 12.98
CA TYR A 116 16.89 -16.55 11.89
C TYR A 116 18.32 -16.44 11.32
N ALA A 117 18.82 -15.22 11.13
CA ALA A 117 20.14 -14.96 10.55
C ALA A 117 21.33 -15.29 11.46
N GLN A 118 21.14 -15.52 12.77
CA GLN A 118 22.24 -15.73 13.72
C GLN A 118 23.18 -16.88 13.31
N ASN A 119 22.60 -17.98 12.82
CA ASN A 119 23.27 -19.23 12.48
C ASN A 119 23.50 -19.41 10.97
N LYS A 120 23.42 -18.32 10.20
CA LYS A 120 23.58 -18.32 8.75
C LYS A 120 24.75 -17.44 8.33
N ASP A 121 25.45 -17.84 7.28
CA ASP A 121 26.47 -16.99 6.65
C ASP A 121 25.82 -15.92 5.74
N ARG A 122 26.59 -14.89 5.42
CA ARG A 122 26.12 -13.74 4.65
C ARG A 122 25.73 -14.10 3.21
N ASN A 123 26.42 -15.04 2.58
CA ASN A 123 26.17 -15.44 1.20
C ASN A 123 24.89 -16.26 1.11
N ALA A 124 24.63 -17.14 2.07
CA ALA A 124 23.37 -17.86 2.18
C ALA A 124 22.18 -16.89 2.34
N LEU A 125 22.29 -15.89 3.22
CA LEU A 125 21.26 -14.88 3.41
C LEU A 125 21.03 -14.03 2.16
N HIS A 126 22.11 -13.63 1.48
CA HIS A 126 22.03 -12.91 0.22
C HIS A 126 21.32 -13.74 -0.87
N LYS A 127 21.67 -15.02 -1.00
CA LYS A 127 21.04 -15.95 -1.95
C LYS A 127 19.55 -16.12 -1.65
N GLU A 128 19.17 -16.17 -0.37
CA GLU A 128 17.79 -16.32 0.04
C GLU A 128 16.95 -15.06 -0.25
N ILE A 129 17.42 -13.88 0.15
CA ILE A 129 16.65 -12.63 -0.08
C ILE A 129 16.52 -12.29 -1.57
N THR A 130 17.47 -12.73 -2.40
CA THR A 130 17.46 -12.55 -3.86
C THR A 130 16.81 -13.70 -4.63
N LYS A 131 16.25 -14.69 -3.94
CA LYS A 131 15.60 -15.84 -4.57
C LYS A 131 14.51 -15.40 -5.56
N LYS A 132 14.31 -16.23 -6.58
CA LYS A 132 13.26 -16.02 -7.59
C LYS A 132 11.94 -16.68 -7.20
N TYR A 133 10.86 -16.20 -7.79
CA TYR A 133 9.53 -16.75 -7.60
C TYR A 133 9.53 -18.28 -7.80
N GLY A 134 8.86 -19.01 -6.91
CA GLY A 134 8.73 -20.46 -6.96
C GLY A 134 9.92 -21.23 -6.37
N LYS A 135 10.99 -20.54 -5.96
CA LYS A 135 12.13 -21.16 -5.26
C LYS A 135 11.85 -21.25 -3.77
N GLU A 136 12.06 -22.44 -3.22
CA GLU A 136 12.01 -22.71 -1.78
C GLU A 136 13.13 -21.98 -1.04
N SER A 137 12.86 -21.67 0.22
CA SER A 137 13.80 -21.09 1.17
C SER A 137 13.33 -21.37 2.59
N ASP A 138 14.25 -21.34 3.55
CA ASP A 138 13.92 -21.75 4.92
C ASP A 138 13.08 -20.69 5.65
N TYR A 139 13.25 -19.41 5.35
CA TYR A 139 12.58 -18.31 6.07
C TYR A 139 11.60 -17.53 5.21
N LEU A 140 11.94 -17.23 3.95
CA LEU A 140 11.09 -16.46 3.03
C LEU A 140 10.08 -17.34 2.27
N GLU A 141 8.97 -16.76 1.84
CA GLU A 141 7.88 -17.50 1.17
C GLU A 141 8.27 -17.96 -0.23
N LYS A 142 7.99 -19.22 -0.60
CA LYS A 142 8.30 -19.81 -1.92
C LYS A 142 7.85 -18.94 -3.11
N ASN A 143 6.60 -18.52 -3.12
CA ASN A 143 5.95 -17.88 -4.25
C ASN A 143 6.01 -16.35 -4.17
N ARG A 144 7.19 -15.82 -3.83
CA ARG A 144 7.43 -14.39 -3.66
C ARG A 144 8.88 -14.01 -3.93
N GLU A 145 9.08 -12.83 -4.51
CA GLU A 145 10.37 -12.14 -4.62
C GLU A 145 10.41 -10.95 -3.66
N TYR A 146 11.58 -10.69 -3.09
CA TYR A 146 11.75 -9.69 -2.03
C TYR A 146 12.70 -8.55 -2.40
N VAL A 147 13.41 -8.66 -3.52
CA VAL A 147 14.33 -7.63 -4.01
C VAL A 147 14.12 -7.35 -5.49
N THR A 148 14.07 -6.07 -5.85
CA THR A 148 14.20 -5.63 -7.24
C THR A 148 14.86 -4.26 -7.33
N ASN A 149 15.78 -4.11 -8.29
CA ASN A 149 16.36 -2.81 -8.64
C ASN A 149 15.60 -2.14 -9.81
N LYS A 150 14.64 -2.85 -10.42
CA LYS A 150 13.78 -2.32 -11.48
C LYS A 150 12.70 -1.41 -10.91
N ASN A 151 12.27 -0.42 -11.68
CA ASN A 151 11.16 0.45 -11.31
C ASN A 151 9.86 -0.35 -11.32
N ILE A 152 9.22 -0.51 -10.14
CA ILE A 152 8.06 -1.40 -10.03
C ILE A 152 6.88 -0.96 -10.91
N PHE A 153 6.75 0.33 -11.18
CA PHE A 153 5.60 0.89 -11.90
C PHE A 153 5.81 0.94 -13.41
N LYS A 154 7.07 1.03 -13.87
CA LYS A 154 7.41 1.10 -15.30
C LYS A 154 7.72 -0.28 -15.88
N ASP A 155 8.44 -1.11 -15.11
CA ASP A 155 9.03 -2.33 -15.63
C ASP A 155 8.18 -3.59 -15.36
N TYR A 156 7.05 -3.43 -14.66
CA TYR A 156 6.13 -4.52 -14.35
C TYR A 156 4.68 -4.09 -14.54
N SER A 157 3.90 -4.96 -15.19
CA SER A 157 2.45 -4.85 -15.20
C SER A 157 1.88 -5.01 -13.79
N LYS A 158 0.61 -4.63 -13.59
CA LYS A 158 -0.10 -4.87 -12.32
C LYS A 158 -0.13 -6.37 -11.98
N HIS A 159 -0.41 -7.22 -12.97
CA HIS A 159 -0.48 -8.66 -12.79
C HIS A 159 0.88 -9.25 -12.34
N GLU A 160 1.97 -8.84 -12.99
CA GLU A 160 3.31 -9.29 -12.61
C GLU A 160 3.70 -8.84 -11.21
N ARG A 161 3.41 -7.59 -10.84
CA ARG A 161 3.66 -7.10 -9.47
C ARG A 161 2.92 -7.91 -8.42
N GLU A 162 1.63 -8.14 -8.62
CA GLU A 162 0.82 -8.91 -7.67
C GLU A 162 1.29 -10.36 -7.57
N LYS A 163 1.69 -10.96 -8.71
CA LYS A 163 2.24 -12.31 -8.77
C LYS A 163 3.59 -12.41 -8.03
N LEU A 164 4.51 -11.47 -8.28
CA LEU A 164 5.88 -11.56 -7.77
C LEU A 164 6.02 -11.03 -6.34
N PHE A 165 5.34 -9.93 -5.99
CA PHE A 165 5.56 -9.20 -4.74
C PHE A 165 4.38 -9.29 -3.76
N GLY A 166 3.29 -9.94 -4.18
CA GLY A 166 2.04 -10.04 -3.42
C GLY A 166 1.05 -8.92 -3.76
N LYS A 167 -0.20 -9.12 -3.38
CA LYS A 167 -1.27 -8.14 -3.60
C LYS A 167 -1.12 -6.96 -2.67
N SER A 168 -1.20 -5.77 -3.25
CA SER A 168 -1.25 -4.52 -2.50
C SER A 168 -2.63 -4.33 -1.83
N PRO A 169 -2.68 -3.80 -0.60
CA PRO A 169 -3.94 -3.45 0.04
C PRO A 169 -4.63 -2.32 -0.74
N VAL A 170 -5.95 -2.42 -0.90
CA VAL A 170 -6.73 -1.42 -1.64
C VAL A 170 -7.40 -0.44 -0.68
N THR A 171 -7.87 -0.95 0.46
CA THR A 171 -8.55 -0.14 1.49
C THR A 171 -7.86 -0.26 2.84
N VAL A 172 -8.20 0.65 3.76
CA VAL A 172 -7.67 0.61 5.13
C VAL A 172 -8.05 -0.69 5.81
N TRP A 173 -9.25 -1.23 5.51
CA TRP A 173 -9.70 -2.52 5.99
C TRP A 173 -8.75 -3.66 5.59
N ASP A 174 -8.28 -3.68 4.34
CA ASP A 174 -7.33 -4.71 3.88
C ASP A 174 -6.04 -4.72 4.68
N VAL A 175 -5.64 -3.55 5.18
CA VAL A 175 -4.50 -3.40 6.08
C VAL A 175 -4.88 -3.84 7.49
N ILE A 176 -5.82 -3.16 8.16
CA ILE A 176 -6.02 -3.33 9.60
C ILE A 176 -6.63 -4.69 9.98
N LYS A 177 -7.26 -5.41 9.05
CA LYS A 177 -7.78 -6.76 9.34
C LYS A 177 -6.68 -7.79 9.58
N THR A 178 -5.45 -7.55 9.14
CA THR A 178 -4.34 -8.51 9.30
C THR A 178 -3.94 -8.68 10.77
N ILE A 179 -4.06 -7.62 11.58
CA ILE A 179 -3.77 -7.66 13.03
C ILE A 179 -4.92 -8.22 13.87
N ARG A 180 -6.02 -8.63 13.24
CA ARG A 180 -7.12 -9.36 13.89
C ARG A 180 -6.98 -10.87 13.86
N LYS A 181 -5.99 -11.40 13.12
CA LYS A 181 -5.71 -12.83 13.14
C LYS A 181 -5.33 -13.24 14.55
N SER A 182 -6.00 -14.26 15.07
CA SER A 182 -5.63 -14.86 16.35
C SER A 182 -4.19 -15.37 16.27
N ASP A 183 -3.38 -15.03 17.28
CA ASP A 183 -1.99 -15.48 17.46
C ASP A 183 -1.03 -15.06 16.33
N ILE A 184 -0.59 -13.80 16.38
CA ILE A 184 0.45 -13.28 15.48
C ILE A 184 1.83 -13.61 16.10
N PRO A 185 2.61 -14.55 15.53
CA PRO A 185 3.77 -15.12 16.22
C PRO A 185 4.83 -14.10 16.64
N ILE A 186 5.06 -13.08 15.81
CA ILE A 186 6.07 -12.05 16.09
C ILE A 186 5.73 -11.17 17.29
N TYR A 187 4.44 -11.05 17.65
CA TYR A 187 4.01 -10.26 18.80
C TYR A 187 3.96 -11.05 20.09
N LYS A 188 4.09 -12.38 20.03
CA LYS A 188 4.21 -13.23 21.20
C LYS A 188 5.43 -12.82 22.02
N ASP A 189 5.22 -12.63 23.31
CA ASP A 189 6.25 -12.16 24.27
C ASP A 189 6.88 -10.80 23.91
N SER A 190 6.19 -10.00 23.09
CA SER A 190 6.60 -8.63 22.74
C SER A 190 5.87 -7.59 23.59
N PRO A 191 6.40 -6.34 23.69
CA PRO A 191 5.69 -5.24 24.33
C PRO A 191 4.35 -4.88 23.65
N LEU A 192 4.13 -5.29 22.38
CA LEU A 192 2.85 -5.13 21.69
C LEU A 192 1.88 -6.24 22.11
N SER A 193 1.38 -6.13 23.34
CA SER A 193 0.36 -7.05 23.87
C SER A 193 -0.94 -7.03 23.07
N ASN A 194 -1.72 -8.11 23.13
CA ASN A 194 -3.05 -8.19 22.49
C ASN A 194 -3.95 -7.01 22.87
N LYS A 195 -3.90 -6.55 24.13
CA LYS A 195 -4.68 -5.38 24.58
C LYS A 195 -4.31 -4.09 23.84
N ILE A 196 -3.01 -3.88 23.58
CA ILE A 196 -2.54 -2.72 22.81
C ILE A 196 -2.97 -2.84 21.35
N ILE A 197 -2.82 -4.04 20.76
CA ILE A 197 -3.21 -4.31 19.38
C ILE A 197 -4.72 -4.11 19.18
N ASP A 198 -5.55 -4.64 20.08
CA ASP A 198 -7.01 -4.50 20.02
C ASP A 198 -7.46 -3.05 20.20
N SER A 199 -6.82 -2.30 21.10
CA SER A 199 -7.08 -0.87 21.30
C SER A 199 -6.73 -0.07 20.04
N PHE A 200 -5.55 -0.32 19.47
CA PHE A 200 -5.12 0.31 18.23
C PHE A 200 -6.06 -0.03 17.07
N TYR A 201 -6.41 -1.31 16.90
CA TYR A 201 -7.34 -1.77 15.87
C TYR A 201 -8.69 -1.05 15.98
N THR A 202 -9.25 -0.95 17.18
CA THR A 202 -10.54 -0.28 17.42
C THR A 202 -10.47 1.19 17.05
N SER A 203 -9.38 1.87 17.42
CA SER A 203 -9.14 3.27 17.06
C SER A 203 -9.00 3.46 15.54
N ALA A 204 -8.20 2.61 14.88
CA ALA A 204 -7.98 2.67 13.43
C ALA A 204 -9.28 2.38 12.65
N LEU A 205 -10.06 1.39 13.09
CA LEU A 205 -11.36 1.04 12.52
C LEU A 205 -12.34 2.22 12.62
N ASN A 206 -12.50 2.78 13.82
CA ASN A 206 -13.39 3.93 14.03
C ASN A 206 -12.98 5.13 13.18
N LYS A 207 -11.67 5.42 13.13
CA LYS A 207 -11.14 6.49 12.28
C LYS A 207 -11.45 6.25 10.81
N TRP A 208 -11.27 5.03 10.30
CA TRP A 208 -11.57 4.70 8.90
C TRP A 208 -13.05 4.91 8.57
N LEU A 209 -13.96 4.46 9.43
CA LEU A 209 -15.40 4.64 9.24
C LEU A 209 -15.81 6.13 9.24
N ILE A 210 -15.25 6.92 10.16
CA ILE A 210 -15.46 8.37 10.23
C ILE A 210 -14.89 9.05 8.99
N GLU A 211 -13.68 8.68 8.55
CA GLU A 211 -13.08 9.24 7.33
C GLU A 211 -13.95 8.97 6.09
N ILE A 212 -14.53 7.77 5.96
CA ILE A 212 -15.45 7.48 4.85
C ILE A 212 -16.65 8.41 4.91
N ARG A 213 -17.31 8.50 6.08
CA ARG A 213 -18.58 9.22 6.25
C ARG A 213 -18.43 10.74 6.14
N GLU A 214 -17.46 11.30 6.86
CA GLU A 214 -17.35 12.75 7.07
C GLU A 214 -16.43 13.45 6.07
N LYS A 215 -15.64 12.69 5.30
CA LYS A 215 -14.67 13.25 4.36
C LYS A 215 -14.81 12.68 2.96
N GLU A 216 -14.62 11.38 2.79
CA GLU A 216 -14.52 10.77 1.46
C GLU A 216 -15.83 10.86 0.68
N MET A 217 -16.94 10.50 1.33
CA MET A 217 -18.26 10.59 0.72
C MET A 217 -18.67 12.03 0.35
N PRO A 218 -18.55 13.03 1.25
CA PRO A 218 -18.77 14.44 0.89
C PRO A 218 -17.89 14.91 -0.27
N MET A 219 -16.62 14.53 -0.30
CA MET A 219 -15.71 14.88 -1.41
C MET A 219 -16.17 14.28 -2.74
N ILE A 220 -16.56 13.00 -2.75
CA ILE A 220 -17.09 12.32 -3.94
C ILE A 220 -18.37 13.02 -4.43
N ARG A 221 -19.31 13.33 -3.54
CA ARG A 221 -20.55 14.06 -3.89
C ARG A 221 -20.24 15.44 -4.47
N LYS A 222 -19.33 16.18 -3.84
CA LYS A 222 -18.89 17.49 -4.32
C LYS A 222 -18.26 17.41 -5.69
N GLU A 223 -17.37 16.44 -5.92
CA GLU A 223 -16.73 16.21 -7.22
C GLU A 223 -17.76 15.86 -8.29
N ILE A 224 -18.71 14.98 -7.98
CA ILE A 224 -19.79 14.63 -8.91
C ILE A 224 -20.59 15.87 -9.34
N GLY A 225 -20.86 16.79 -8.40
CA GLY A 225 -21.53 18.05 -8.71
C GLY A 225 -20.75 19.00 -9.62
N THR A 226 -19.47 18.74 -9.90
CA THR A 226 -18.66 19.54 -10.84
C THR A 226 -18.72 19.03 -12.28
N PHE A 227 -19.31 17.86 -12.53
CA PHE A 227 -19.48 17.34 -13.89
C PHE A 227 -20.72 17.98 -14.51
N ILE A 228 -20.50 18.87 -15.49
CA ILE A 228 -21.54 19.71 -16.09
C ILE A 228 -21.66 19.37 -17.58
N ARG A 229 -22.89 19.38 -18.09
CA ARG A 229 -23.17 19.21 -19.52
C ARG A 229 -23.18 20.56 -20.23
N TYR A 230 -22.65 20.59 -21.44
CA TYR A 230 -22.57 21.76 -22.34
C TYR A 230 -23.42 21.53 -23.59
N GLU A 231 -24.74 21.35 -23.42
CA GLU A 231 -25.69 20.94 -24.47
C GLU A 231 -25.60 21.79 -25.76
N ASN A 232 -25.37 23.09 -25.63
CA ASN A 232 -25.31 24.01 -26.76
C ASN A 232 -24.06 23.84 -27.65
N SER A 233 -23.10 23.03 -27.24
CA SER A 233 -21.81 22.83 -27.92
C SER A 233 -21.61 21.36 -28.34
N GLU A 234 -22.66 20.54 -28.30
CA GLU A 234 -22.60 19.10 -28.57
C GLU A 234 -22.96 18.77 -30.03
N ASN A 235 -22.27 17.77 -30.60
CA ASN A 235 -22.82 16.96 -31.69
C ASN A 235 -23.28 15.60 -31.14
N SER A 236 -23.85 14.74 -31.99
CA SER A 236 -24.36 13.42 -31.56
C SER A 236 -23.31 12.51 -30.93
N PHE A 237 -22.02 12.69 -31.25
CA PHE A 237 -20.94 11.94 -30.60
C PHE A 237 -20.69 12.44 -29.16
N ASP A 238 -20.82 13.74 -28.92
CA ASP A 238 -20.71 14.34 -27.58
C ASP A 238 -21.87 13.91 -26.68
N GLU A 239 -23.10 13.90 -27.21
CA GLU A 239 -24.28 13.40 -26.52
C GLU A 239 -24.08 11.95 -26.07
N ALA A 240 -23.58 11.08 -26.96
CA ALA A 240 -23.28 9.69 -26.64
C ALA A 240 -22.20 9.55 -25.55
N ASN A 241 -21.20 10.43 -25.53
CA ASN A 241 -20.19 10.44 -24.48
C ASN A 241 -20.76 10.96 -23.16
N TRP A 242 -21.62 11.98 -23.19
CA TRP A 242 -22.32 12.47 -22.01
C TRP A 242 -23.22 11.39 -21.41
N HIS A 243 -23.95 10.62 -22.23
CA HIS A 243 -24.76 9.51 -21.72
C HIS A 243 -23.96 8.50 -20.89
N LYS A 244 -22.69 8.25 -21.21
CA LYS A 244 -21.79 7.43 -20.39
C LYS A 244 -21.46 8.10 -19.06
N VAL A 245 -21.19 9.41 -19.08
CA VAL A 245 -20.93 10.23 -17.88
C VAL A 245 -22.15 10.21 -16.96
N ASP A 246 -23.32 10.52 -17.49
CA ASP A 246 -24.59 10.55 -16.75
C ASP A 246 -24.97 9.17 -16.19
N ALA A 247 -24.75 8.09 -16.95
CA ALA A 247 -24.96 6.73 -16.46
C ALA A 247 -24.08 6.42 -15.24
N LEU A 248 -22.79 6.80 -15.27
CA LEU A 248 -21.85 6.62 -14.16
C LEU A 248 -22.22 7.51 -12.95
N ILE A 249 -22.58 8.78 -13.16
CA ILE A 249 -23.06 9.66 -12.09
C ILE A 249 -24.26 9.03 -11.40
N LYS A 250 -25.22 8.54 -12.19
CA LYS A 250 -26.41 7.87 -11.71
C LYS A 250 -26.06 6.61 -10.93
N GLU A 251 -25.18 5.74 -11.46
CA GLU A 251 -24.73 4.51 -10.78
C GLU A 251 -24.11 4.80 -9.42
N VAL A 252 -23.21 5.79 -9.35
CA VAL A 252 -22.48 6.10 -8.13
C VAL A 252 -23.35 6.82 -7.11
N SER A 253 -24.14 7.82 -7.52
CA SER A 253 -24.65 8.84 -6.58
C SER A 253 -26.16 9.07 -6.55
N LYS A 254 -26.92 8.59 -7.55
CA LYS A 254 -28.34 8.90 -7.69
C LYS A 254 -29.21 7.64 -7.69
N SER A 255 -29.81 7.38 -6.53
CA SER A 255 -30.82 6.35 -6.38
C SER A 255 -32.12 6.76 -7.10
N SER A 256 -32.86 5.77 -7.60
CA SER A 256 -34.22 5.88 -8.13
C SER A 256 -35.10 4.80 -7.51
N GLU A 257 -36.40 4.84 -7.78
CA GLU A 257 -37.37 3.84 -7.29
C GLU A 257 -36.94 2.40 -7.58
N ASN A 258 -36.32 2.17 -8.74
CA ASN A 258 -35.94 0.84 -9.22
C ASN A 258 -34.45 0.52 -9.06
N ARG A 259 -33.63 1.43 -8.54
CA ARG A 259 -32.17 1.25 -8.48
C ARG A 259 -31.54 2.07 -7.37
N GLU A 260 -30.92 1.38 -6.42
CA GLU A 260 -30.09 2.02 -5.40
C GLU A 260 -28.72 2.42 -5.96
N SER A 261 -28.24 3.61 -5.60
CA SER A 261 -26.88 4.06 -5.93
C SER A 261 -25.85 3.48 -4.96
N MET A 262 -24.61 3.38 -5.42
CA MET A 262 -23.51 2.83 -4.62
C MET A 262 -23.26 3.62 -3.33
N ILE A 263 -23.40 4.96 -3.38
CA ILE A 263 -23.27 5.81 -2.19
C ILE A 263 -24.38 5.50 -1.18
N SER A 264 -25.64 5.35 -1.61
CA SER A 264 -26.74 4.97 -0.69
C SER A 264 -26.53 3.59 -0.07
N SER A 265 -26.08 2.61 -0.86
CA SER A 265 -25.72 1.28 -0.34
C SER A 265 -24.57 1.35 0.68
N LEU A 266 -23.56 2.20 0.44
CA LEU A 266 -22.46 2.40 1.38
C LEU A 266 -22.95 3.06 2.68
N GLU A 267 -23.83 4.06 2.63
CA GLU A 267 -24.43 4.69 3.82
C GLU A 267 -25.14 3.66 4.70
N LYS A 268 -25.93 2.78 4.09
CA LYS A 268 -26.59 1.68 4.79
C LYS A 268 -25.58 0.73 5.43
N LEU A 269 -24.53 0.35 4.69
CA LEU A 269 -23.49 -0.56 5.17
C LEU A 269 -22.66 0.02 6.31
N LEU A 270 -22.38 1.33 6.32
CA LEU A 270 -21.62 2.00 7.38
C LEU A 270 -22.31 1.95 8.75
N ASN A 271 -23.61 1.65 8.80
CA ASN A 271 -24.36 1.42 10.04
C ASN A 271 -24.36 -0.05 10.48
N THR A 272 -23.58 -0.90 9.80
CA THR A 272 -23.43 -2.32 10.09
C THR A 272 -21.97 -2.64 10.44
N GLN A 273 -21.72 -3.82 11.01
CA GLN A 273 -20.36 -4.33 11.26
C GLN A 273 -19.82 -5.19 10.10
N LYS A 274 -20.39 -5.08 8.89
CA LYS A 274 -19.97 -5.85 7.71
C LYS A 274 -18.80 -5.18 6.99
N PHE A 275 -17.63 -5.14 7.63
CA PHE A 275 -16.46 -4.37 7.16
C PHE A 275 -15.92 -4.80 5.80
N ASP A 276 -15.94 -6.10 5.47
CA ASP A 276 -15.58 -6.56 4.13
C ASP A 276 -16.52 -6.02 3.04
N SER A 277 -17.82 -5.91 3.34
CA SER A 277 -18.79 -5.31 2.41
C SER A 277 -18.57 -3.81 2.25
N ILE A 278 -18.31 -3.09 3.34
CA ILE A 278 -17.95 -1.66 3.32
C ILE A 278 -16.69 -1.44 2.47
N SER A 279 -15.66 -2.25 2.69
CA SER A 279 -14.40 -2.20 1.92
C SER A 279 -14.63 -2.41 0.43
N LYS A 280 -15.39 -3.47 0.07
CA LYS A 280 -15.68 -3.82 -1.32
C LYS A 280 -16.43 -2.71 -2.04
N ILE A 281 -17.52 -2.20 -1.45
CA ILE A 281 -18.31 -1.16 -2.10
C ILE A 281 -17.54 0.15 -2.20
N TYR A 282 -16.79 0.54 -1.16
CA TYR A 282 -15.98 1.74 -1.17
C TYR A 282 -14.90 1.69 -2.27
N SER A 283 -14.21 0.55 -2.42
CA SER A 283 -13.26 0.34 -3.53
C SER A 283 -13.96 0.44 -4.88
N HIS A 284 -15.16 -0.13 -5.01
CA HIS A 284 -15.90 -0.08 -6.27
C HIS A 284 -16.33 1.34 -6.63
N ILE A 285 -16.73 2.15 -5.64
CA ILE A 285 -17.02 3.59 -5.85
C ILE A 285 -15.78 4.31 -6.38
N GLU A 286 -14.61 4.08 -5.79
CA GLU A 286 -13.35 4.69 -6.25
C GLU A 286 -13.01 4.31 -7.70
N ASP A 287 -13.23 3.04 -8.08
CA ASP A 287 -13.02 2.58 -9.46
C ASP A 287 -13.99 3.27 -10.43
N LYS A 288 -15.27 3.35 -10.07
CA LYS A 288 -16.30 4.03 -10.86
C LYS A 288 -16.06 5.54 -10.97
N MET A 289 -15.55 6.17 -9.91
CA MET A 289 -15.12 7.58 -9.97
C MET A 289 -13.93 7.77 -10.93
N ASN A 290 -13.00 6.82 -11.01
CA ASN A 290 -11.92 6.88 -12.00
C ASN A 290 -12.42 6.69 -13.43
N GLU A 291 -13.40 5.80 -13.65
CA GLU A 291 -14.09 5.67 -14.94
C GLU A 291 -14.81 6.96 -15.31
N LEU A 292 -15.54 7.56 -14.37
CA LEU A 292 -16.29 8.81 -14.55
C LEU A 292 -15.35 9.97 -14.92
N ARG A 293 -14.25 10.16 -14.19
CA ARG A 293 -13.23 11.18 -14.51
C ARG A 293 -12.68 11.02 -15.93
N LYS A 294 -12.42 9.79 -16.36
CA LYS A 294 -11.93 9.50 -17.73
C LYS A 294 -12.99 9.78 -18.79
N ALA A 295 -14.23 9.33 -18.55
CA ALA A 295 -15.36 9.56 -19.45
C ALA A 295 -15.62 11.06 -19.62
N TYR A 296 -15.64 11.81 -18.52
CA TYR A 296 -15.84 13.26 -18.55
C TYR A 296 -14.70 14.00 -19.23
N LYS A 297 -13.44 13.59 -18.99
CA LYS A 297 -12.29 14.15 -19.71
C LYS A 297 -12.39 13.92 -21.23
N ASN A 298 -12.89 12.77 -21.65
CA ASN A 298 -13.08 12.49 -23.08
C ASN A 298 -14.22 13.33 -23.68
N TYR A 299 -15.32 13.50 -22.94
CA TYR A 299 -16.40 14.41 -23.31
C TYR A 299 -15.89 15.85 -23.50
N LEU A 300 -15.20 16.40 -22.50
CA LEU A 300 -14.66 17.77 -22.56
C LEU A 300 -13.64 18.01 -23.68
N LYS A 301 -12.93 16.97 -24.14
CA LYS A 301 -11.96 17.12 -25.23
C LYS A 301 -12.61 17.39 -26.58
N ASN A 302 -13.84 16.92 -26.77
CA ASN A 302 -14.53 17.00 -28.06
C ASN A 302 -15.55 18.15 -28.08
N VAL A 303 -16.10 18.51 -26.92
CA VAL A 303 -16.88 19.73 -26.75
C VAL A 303 -15.98 20.96 -26.94
N ILE A 304 -16.17 21.68 -28.03
CA ILE A 304 -15.49 22.96 -28.27
C ILE A 304 -16.21 24.02 -27.45
N ASN A 305 -15.67 24.36 -26.28
CA ASN A 305 -16.10 25.54 -25.55
C ASN A 305 -15.57 26.79 -26.26
N ASN A 306 -16.45 27.51 -26.97
CA ASN A 306 -16.25 28.92 -27.26
C ASN A 306 -16.51 29.71 -25.96
N THR A 307 -15.53 29.74 -25.07
CA THR A 307 -15.47 30.76 -24.00
C THR A 307 -14.50 31.85 -24.41
#